data_AF-A0A0D2ENB6-F1
#
_entry.id   AF-A0A0D2ENB6-F1
#
_cell.length_a   1.000
_cell.length_b   1.000
_cell.length_c   1.000
_cell.angle_alpha   90.00
_cell.angle_beta   90.00
_cell.angle_gamma   90.00
#
_symmetry.space_group_name_H-M   'P 1'
#
loop_
_entity.id
_entity.type
_entity.pdbx_description
1 polymer ?
#
loop_
_entity_poly.entity_id
_entity_poly.type
_entity_poly.pdbx_seq_one_letter_code
_entity_poly.pdbx_strand_id
1 'polypeptide(L)'
;MSGIPQRFWGQPIRYLRWAAHEKPAIFWSCVIGGLGPATFVFIPPLRRYFGDQDPPRIPLTYPGKHTVHEIFVRRVSTLMLASGLGSVLGRRGAAKNHTMEEISASSGSSGS
;
A
#
# COMPACT_ATOMS: atom_id res chain seq x y z
N MET A 1 -32.52 -6.27 -48.85
CA MET A 1 -31.36 -5.75 -48.09
C MET A 1 -31.34 -6.40 -46.71
N SER A 2 -30.73 -7.57 -46.57
CA SER A 2 -30.56 -8.21 -45.26
C SER A 2 -29.39 -7.56 -44.52
N GLY A 3 -29.66 -7.03 -43.31
CA GLY A 3 -28.84 -7.41 -42.15
C GLY A 3 -27.69 -6.53 -41.67
N ILE A 4 -27.46 -5.30 -42.14
CA ILE A 4 -26.48 -4.39 -41.50
C ILE A 4 -27.19 -3.56 -40.42
N PRO A 5 -27.00 -3.81 -39.11
CA PRO A 5 -27.51 -2.93 -38.07
C PRO A 5 -26.79 -1.57 -38.15
N GLN A 6 -27.43 -0.56 -38.73
CA GLN A 6 -26.86 0.79 -38.90
C GLN A 6 -26.78 1.56 -37.57
N ARG A 7 -27.70 1.25 -36.64
CA ARG A 7 -27.85 1.94 -35.36
C ARG A 7 -27.25 1.14 -34.21
N PHE A 8 -26.21 1.69 -33.59
CA PHE A 8 -25.70 1.20 -32.31
C PHE A 8 -26.76 1.27 -31.21
N TRP A 9 -27.40 2.43 -31.04
CA TRP A 9 -28.23 2.75 -29.87
C TRP A 9 -29.56 2.01 -29.75
N GLY A 10 -30.14 1.51 -30.84
CA GLY A 10 -31.40 0.79 -30.69
C GLY A 10 -31.22 -0.73 -30.61
N GLN A 11 -30.07 -1.29 -30.99
CA GLN A 11 -29.85 -2.75 -30.90
C GLN A 11 -28.37 -3.07 -30.66
N PRO A 12 -27.81 -2.67 -29.51
CA PRO A 12 -26.38 -2.76 -29.25
C PRO A 12 -25.87 -4.20 -29.34
N ILE A 13 -26.58 -5.17 -28.76
CA ILE A 13 -26.19 -6.59 -28.78
C ILE A 13 -26.18 -7.16 -30.21
N ARG A 14 -27.19 -6.82 -31.02
CA ARG A 14 -27.25 -7.26 -32.42
C ARG A 14 -26.17 -6.59 -33.27
N TYR A 15 -25.84 -5.32 -32.99
CA TYR A 15 -24.71 -4.63 -33.62
C TYR A 15 -23.37 -5.28 -33.26
N LEU A 16 -23.11 -5.55 -31.98
CA LEU A 16 -21.88 -6.18 -31.52
C LEU A 16 -21.70 -7.57 -32.14
N ARG A 17 -22.76 -8.39 -32.20
CA ARG A 17 -22.71 -9.72 -32.85
C ARG A 17 -22.41 -9.63 -34.35
N TRP A 18 -22.99 -8.66 -35.06
CA TRP A 18 -22.68 -8.43 -36.47
C TRP A 18 -21.25 -7.92 -36.66
N ALA A 19 -20.83 -6.95 -35.84
CA ALA A 19 -19.50 -6.34 -35.89
C ALA A 19 -18.38 -7.36 -35.61
N ALA A 20 -18.62 -8.32 -34.70
CA ALA A 20 -17.66 -9.38 -34.39
C ALA A 20 -17.39 -10.33 -35.59
N HIS A 21 -18.38 -10.56 -36.46
CA HIS A 21 -18.24 -11.45 -37.63
C HIS A 21 -17.82 -10.70 -38.90
N GLU A 22 -18.44 -9.56 -39.21
CA GLU A 22 -18.18 -8.83 -40.46
C GLU A 22 -16.87 -8.01 -40.41
N LYS A 23 -16.54 -7.48 -39.22
CA LYS A 23 -15.41 -6.55 -39.02
C LYS A 23 -14.58 -6.95 -37.79
N PRO A 24 -14.00 -8.17 -37.78
CA PRO A 24 -13.34 -8.72 -36.59
C PRO A 24 -12.21 -7.83 -36.08
N ALA A 25 -11.42 -7.23 -36.97
CA ALA A 25 -10.30 -6.38 -36.60
C ALA A 25 -10.74 -5.16 -35.77
N ILE A 26 -11.76 -4.44 -36.21
CA ILE A 26 -12.25 -3.23 -35.52
C ILE A 26 -12.90 -3.61 -34.19
N PHE A 27 -13.72 -4.65 -34.18
CA PHE A 27 -14.42 -5.11 -32.99
C PHE A 27 -13.42 -5.53 -31.89
N TRP A 28 -12.50 -6.43 -32.21
CA TRP A 28 -11.54 -6.96 -31.23
C TRP A 28 -10.49 -5.93 -30.82
N SER A 29 -10.11 -5.00 -31.70
CA SER A 29 -9.23 -3.88 -31.31
C SER A 29 -9.87 -3.02 -30.23
N CYS A 30 -11.16 -2.68 -30.37
CA CYS A 30 -11.88 -1.90 -29.35
C CYS A 30 -12.04 -2.68 -28.03
N VAL A 31 -12.34 -3.98 -28.10
CA VAL A 31 -12.49 -4.83 -26.91
C VAL A 31 -11.16 -4.96 -26.17
N ILE A 32 -10.09 -5.34 -26.86
CA ILE A 32 -8.77 -5.53 -26.26
C ILE A 32 -8.19 -4.19 -25.78
N GLY A 33 -8.35 -3.12 -26.57
CA GLY A 33 -7.95 -1.77 -26.19
C GLY A 33 -8.72 -1.27 -24.95
N GLY A 34 -10.02 -1.56 -24.85
CA GLY A 34 -10.84 -1.22 -23.68
C GLY A 34 -10.56 -2.08 -22.44
N LEU A 35 -10.12 -3.33 -22.62
CA LEU A 35 -9.75 -4.21 -21.52
C LEU A 35 -8.53 -3.73 -20.74
N GLY A 36 -7.56 -3.07 -21.38
CA GLY A 36 -6.38 -2.51 -20.69
C GLY A 36 -6.76 -1.55 -19.55
N PRO A 37 -7.48 -0.46 -19.82
CA PRO A 37 -8.00 0.44 -18.78
C PRO A 37 -8.89 -0.25 -17.76
N ALA A 38 -9.77 -1.16 -18.19
CA ALA A 38 -10.65 -1.91 -17.29
C ALA A 38 -9.84 -2.74 -16.28
N THR A 39 -8.74 -3.34 -16.73
CA THR A 39 -7.84 -4.17 -15.93
C THR A 39 -7.24 -3.37 -14.76
N PHE A 40 -6.89 -2.09 -14.95
CA PHE A 40 -6.42 -1.24 -13.84
C PHE A 40 -7.48 -0.96 -12.78
N VAL A 41 -8.76 -1.01 -13.13
CA VAL A 41 -9.85 -0.81 -12.17
C VAL A 41 -10.17 -2.11 -11.43
N PHE A 42 -10.22 -3.23 -12.16
CA PHE A 42 -10.68 -4.51 -11.59
C PHE A 42 -9.55 -5.34 -10.96
N ILE A 43 -8.33 -5.34 -11.51
CA ILE A 43 -7.25 -6.18 -11.00
C ILE A 43 -6.75 -5.74 -9.63
N PRO A 44 -6.47 -4.46 -9.33
CA PRO A 44 -5.95 -4.03 -8.02
C PRO A 44 -6.81 -4.42 -6.81
N PRO A 45 -8.14 -4.26 -6.81
CA PRO A 45 -8.97 -4.75 -5.70
C PRO A 45 -9.04 -6.28 -5.69
N LEU A 46 -9.07 -6.92 -6.85
CA LEU A 46 -9.11 -8.38 -6.95
C LEU A 46 -7.84 -9.03 -6.38
N ARG A 47 -6.64 -8.51 -6.72
CA ARG A 47 -5.36 -8.99 -6.15
C ARG A 47 -5.27 -8.80 -4.63
N ARG A 48 -5.82 -7.70 -4.11
CA ARG A 48 -5.88 -7.42 -2.67
C ARG A 48 -6.82 -8.37 -1.94
N TYR A 49 -7.91 -8.79 -2.60
CA TYR A 49 -8.84 -9.80 -2.07
C TYR A 49 -8.20 -11.20 -1.98
N PHE A 50 -7.41 -11.59 -2.98
CA PHE A 50 -6.66 -12.84 -2.95
C PHE A 50 -5.43 -12.84 -2.02
N GLY A 51 -5.19 -11.75 -1.28
CA GLY A 51 -4.20 -11.70 -0.21
C GLY A 51 -2.79 -11.29 -0.64
N ASP A 52 -2.59 -10.79 -1.86
CA ASP A 52 -1.31 -10.18 -2.25
C ASP A 52 -1.22 -8.78 -1.64
N GLN A 53 -0.48 -8.67 -0.52
CA GLN A 53 -0.20 -7.42 0.15
C GLN A 53 0.84 -6.62 -0.65
N ASP A 54 0.64 -5.30 -0.73
CA ASP A 54 1.54 -4.43 -1.47
C ASP A 54 2.97 -4.58 -0.89
N PRO A 55 3.98 -4.93 -1.72
CA PRO A 55 5.33 -5.20 -1.24
C PRO A 55 5.91 -3.97 -0.55
N PRO A 56 6.77 -4.15 0.48
CA PRO A 56 7.38 -3.02 1.16
C PRO A 56 8.14 -2.14 0.16
N ARG A 57 8.02 -0.82 0.31
CA ARG A 57 8.68 0.16 -0.57
C ARG A 57 10.19 -0.11 -0.58
N ILE A 58 10.73 -0.37 -1.78
CA ILE A 58 12.17 -0.46 -1.99
C ILE A 58 12.79 0.89 -1.59
N PRO A 59 13.85 0.90 -0.74
CA PRO A 59 14.53 2.14 -0.40
C PRO A 59 15.16 2.75 -1.65
N LEU A 60 14.72 3.96 -2.01
CA LEU A 60 15.23 4.75 -3.15
C LEU A 60 16.43 5.63 -2.75
N THR A 61 16.75 5.67 -1.47
CA THR A 61 17.87 6.41 -0.91
C THR A 61 18.81 5.44 -0.20
N TYR A 62 20.11 5.75 -0.27
CA TYR A 62 21.10 5.05 0.55
C TYR A 62 20.64 5.07 2.02
N PRO A 63 20.70 3.94 2.74
CA PRO A 63 20.21 3.87 4.11
C PRO A 63 20.97 4.85 4.98
N GLY A 64 20.31 5.94 5.39
CA GLY A 64 20.68 6.64 6.59
C GLY A 64 20.63 5.64 7.74
N LYS A 65 21.62 5.66 8.63
CA LYS A 65 21.85 4.68 9.71
C LYS A 65 20.62 4.39 10.59
N HIS A 66 19.58 5.23 10.53
CA HIS A 66 18.33 5.04 11.27
C HIS A 66 17.53 3.81 10.82
N THR A 67 17.46 3.49 9.52
CA THR A 67 16.52 2.43 9.09
C THR A 67 17.02 1.02 9.41
N VAL A 68 18.30 0.74 9.22
CA VAL A 68 18.85 -0.61 9.46
C VAL A 68 18.98 -0.95 10.94
N HIS A 69 19.43 -0.01 11.77
CA HIS A 69 19.56 -0.24 13.21
C HIS A 69 18.19 -0.40 13.87
N GLU A 70 17.20 0.43 13.51
CA GLU A 70 15.86 0.32 14.10
C GLU A 70 15.09 -0.91 13.62
N ILE A 71 15.22 -1.31 12.35
CA ILE A 71 14.60 -2.56 11.87
C ILE A 71 15.18 -3.77 12.59
N PHE A 72 16.51 -3.82 12.76
CA PHE A 72 17.17 -4.91 13.48
C PHE A 72 16.80 -4.91 14.97
N VAL A 73 16.89 -3.76 15.65
CA VAL A 73 16.54 -3.63 17.07
C VAL A 73 15.05 -3.95 17.31
N ARG A 74 14.14 -3.52 16.45
CA ARG A 74 12.71 -3.88 16.55
C ARG A 74 12.50 -5.38 16.38
N ARG A 75 13.11 -6.03 15.38
CA ARG A 75 12.96 -7.49 15.21
C ARG A 75 13.61 -8.28 16.36
N VAL A 76 14.80 -7.91 16.82
CA VAL A 76 15.46 -8.58 17.95
C VAL A 76 14.68 -8.37 19.25
N SER A 77 14.15 -7.16 19.50
CA SER A 77 13.33 -6.90 20.69
C SER A 77 12.03 -7.67 20.65
N THR A 78 11.34 -7.74 19.50
CA THR A 78 10.11 -8.53 19.36
C THR A 78 10.39 -10.04 19.51
N LEU A 79 11.52 -10.53 18.98
CA LEU A 79 11.94 -11.91 19.19
C LEU A 79 12.30 -12.17 20.66
N MET A 80 13.00 -11.27 21.34
CA MET A 80 13.31 -11.40 22.76
C MET A 80 12.06 -11.35 23.65
N LEU A 81 11.05 -10.56 23.26
CA LEU A 81 9.74 -10.54 23.93
C LEU A 81 8.94 -11.83 23.66
N ALA A 82 9.01 -12.36 22.45
CA ALA A 82 8.30 -13.58 22.04
C ALA A 82 8.96 -14.87 22.59
N SER A 83 10.28 -14.90 22.71
CA SER A 83 11.05 -16.06 23.19
C SER A 83 11.15 -16.13 24.72
N GLY A 84 10.47 -15.25 25.46
CA GLY A 84 10.40 -15.32 26.93
C GLY A 84 11.69 -14.97 27.69
N LEU A 85 12.79 -14.62 27.00
CA LEU A 85 14.05 -14.19 27.62
C LEU A 85 14.03 -12.73 28.11
N GLY A 86 13.08 -11.91 27.63
CA GLY A 86 12.99 -10.48 27.97
C GLY A 86 12.52 -10.17 29.41
N SER A 87 12.03 -11.16 30.15
CA SER A 87 11.37 -10.93 31.44
C SER A 87 12.31 -10.57 32.60
N VAL A 88 13.63 -10.68 32.44
CA VAL A 88 14.61 -10.48 33.55
C VAL A 88 15.27 -9.09 33.57
N LEU A 89 15.17 -8.26 32.52
CA LEU A 89 15.73 -6.89 32.53
C LEU A 89 14.69 -5.74 32.52
N GLY A 90 13.40 -6.05 32.58
CA GLY A 90 12.31 -5.08 32.33
C GLY A 90 11.86 -4.18 33.48
N ARG A 91 12.56 -4.09 34.62
CA ARG A 91 12.01 -3.40 35.82
C ARG A 91 12.82 -2.23 36.40
N ARG A 92 13.77 -1.63 35.66
CA ARG A 92 14.60 -0.51 36.21
C ARG A 92 14.61 0.82 35.44
N GLY A 93 13.91 0.98 34.31
CA GLY A 93 14.01 2.19 33.48
C GLY A 93 12.90 3.25 33.58
N ALA A 94 11.74 2.93 34.16
CA ALA A 94 10.51 3.72 33.96
C ALA A 94 10.25 4.85 34.99
N ALA A 95 11.26 5.35 35.70
CA ALA A 95 11.04 6.34 36.76
C ALA A 95 12.18 7.36 36.90
N LYS A 96 12.50 8.15 35.86
CA LYS A 96 13.36 9.35 35.99
C LYS A 96 12.99 10.55 35.11
N ASN A 97 11.79 10.61 34.55
CA ASN A 97 11.35 11.73 33.71
C ASN A 97 10.52 12.80 34.46
N HIS A 98 10.46 12.73 35.80
CA HIS A 98 9.72 13.71 36.60
C HIS A 98 10.58 14.56 37.55
N THR A 99 11.91 14.45 37.51
CA THR A 99 12.81 15.26 38.36
C THR A 99 13.73 16.21 37.59
N MET A 100 13.70 16.20 36.25
CA MET A 100 14.50 17.12 35.43
C MET A 100 13.78 18.44 35.10
N GLU A 101 12.45 18.55 35.29
CA GLU A 101 11.75 19.85 35.17
C GLU A 101 11.93 20.74 36.41
N GLU A 102 12.14 20.18 37.60
CA GLU A 102 12.28 20.99 38.82
C GLU A 102 13.64 21.71 38.93
N ILE A 103 14.67 21.19 38.24
CA ILE A 103 16.04 21.76 38.31
C ILE A 103 16.28 22.86 37.27
N SER A 104 15.55 22.87 36.14
CA SER A 104 15.59 24.01 35.20
C SER A 104 14.72 25.20 35.61
N ALA A 105 13.77 25.02 36.53
CA ALA A 105 12.88 26.10 36.98
C ALA A 105 13.48 26.99 38.09
N SER A 106 14.54 26.56 38.79
CA SER A 106 15.10 27.29 39.94
C SER A 106 16.33 28.16 39.64
N SER A 107 16.83 28.19 38.40
CA SER A 107 18.01 29.00 38.01
C SER A 107 17.68 30.35 37.35
N GLY A 108 16.40 30.74 37.29
CA GLY A 108 15.93 32.01 36.70
C GLY A 108 15.73 33.18 37.68
N SER A 109 16.26 33.11 38.91
CA SER A 109 15.94 34.04 40.00
C SER A 109 17.18 34.42 40.83
N SER A 110 18.12 35.15 40.26
CA SER A 110 19.20 35.92 40.91
C SER A 110 20.09 36.48 39.80
N GLY A 111 20.42 37.74 39.71
CA GLY A 111 20.08 38.94 40.45
C GLY A 111 20.74 40.11 39.71
N SER A 112 20.11 41.28 39.86
CA SER A 112 20.65 42.63 39.62
C SER A 112 20.96 43.05 38.17
#